data_AF-A0A2V9T409-F1
#
_entry.id   AF-A0A2V9T409-F1
#
_cell.length_a   1.000
_cell.length_b   1.000
_cell.length_c   1.000
_cell.angle_alpha   90.00
_cell.angle_beta   90.00
_cell.angle_gamma   90.00
#
_symmetry.space_group_name_H-M   'P 1'
#
loop_
_entity.id
_entity.type
_entity.pdbx_description
1 polymer ?
#
loop_
_entity_poly.entity_id
_entity_poly.type
_entity_poly.pdbx_seq_one_letter_code
_entity_poly.pdbx_strand_id
1 'polypeptide(L)'
;MAAPTTLFRPFTRLVKITILGKEFEVPENNPLLRCFQYLAPEAISYGRFCWNGECQSCRISFDLGDESASRAAISCKLMVQDGMRINGLTSEIRYGLRTLDLPKADE
;
A
#
# COMPACT_ATOMS: atom_id res chain seq x y z
N MET A 1 15.22 -27.45 -8.22
CA MET A 1 14.98 -26.66 -7.00
C MET A 1 14.50 -25.29 -7.45
N ALA A 2 13.23 -24.94 -7.23
CA ALA A 2 12.77 -23.58 -7.47
C ALA A 2 13.43 -22.69 -6.41
N ALA A 3 14.11 -21.61 -6.83
CA ALA A 3 14.63 -20.62 -5.89
C ALA A 3 13.47 -20.15 -4.98
N PRO A 4 13.71 -19.89 -3.68
CA PRO A 4 12.69 -19.34 -2.82
C PRO A 4 12.19 -18.05 -3.46
N THR A 5 10.93 -18.06 -3.90
CA THR A 5 10.29 -16.87 -4.45
C THR A 5 10.27 -15.84 -3.35
N THR A 6 11.08 -14.80 -3.50
CA THR A 6 11.09 -13.69 -2.56
C THR A 6 9.71 -13.05 -2.55
N LEU A 7 9.16 -12.80 -1.36
CA LEU A 7 7.82 -12.26 -1.18
C LEU A 7 7.62 -10.93 -1.93
N PHE A 8 8.70 -10.15 -1.98
CA PHE A 8 8.83 -8.90 -2.73
C PHE A 8 9.54 -9.16 -4.06
N ARG A 9 9.13 -8.41 -5.08
CA ARG A 9 9.93 -8.31 -6.31
C ARG A 9 11.28 -7.66 -5.97
N PRO A 10 12.36 -8.00 -6.69
CA PRO A 10 13.65 -7.34 -6.50
C PRO A 10 13.54 -5.81 -6.58
N PHE A 11 14.14 -5.12 -5.62
CA PHE A 11 14.17 -3.67 -5.51
C PHE A 11 15.58 -3.21 -5.12
N THR A 12 15.99 -2.03 -5.57
CA THR A 12 17.34 -1.50 -5.32
C THR A 12 17.37 -0.35 -4.32
N ARG A 13 16.21 0.28 -4.10
CA ARG A 13 16.02 1.38 -3.15
C ARG A 13 14.61 1.37 -2.58
N LEU A 14 14.40 2.20 -1.57
CA LEU A 14 13.07 2.54 -1.07
C LEU A 14 12.60 3.84 -1.73
N VAL A 15 11.30 3.92 -2.02
CA VAL A 15 10.62 5.12 -2.50
C VAL A 15 9.79 5.71 -1.37
N LYS A 16 9.60 7.03 -1.38
CA LYS A 16 8.80 7.73 -0.39
C LYS A 16 7.35 7.73 -0.81
N ILE A 17 6.47 7.38 0.12
CA ILE A 17 5.03 7.50 -0.03
C ILE A 17 4.45 8.19 1.20
N THR A 18 3.31 8.84 1.03
CA THR A 18 2.55 9.42 2.14
C THR A 18 1.26 8.63 2.33
N ILE A 19 0.99 8.16 3.54
CA ILE A 19 -0.27 7.48 3.89
C ILE A 19 -1.00 8.37 4.91
N LEU A 20 -2.16 8.90 4.52
CA LEU A 20 -2.97 9.79 5.35
C LEU A 20 -2.13 10.90 6.01
N GLY A 21 -1.30 11.59 5.23
CA GLY A 21 -0.46 12.70 5.71
C GLY A 21 0.85 12.29 6.41
N LYS A 22 1.13 11.00 6.63
CA LYS A 22 2.38 10.52 7.24
C LYS A 22 3.29 9.85 6.21
N GLU A 23 4.57 10.20 6.21
CA GLU A 23 5.55 9.67 5.26
C GLU A 23 6.11 8.30 5.68
N PHE A 24 6.34 7.44 4.68
CA PHE A 24 6.92 6.11 4.82
C PHE A 24 7.84 5.79 3.64
N GLU A 25 8.79 4.90 3.87
CA GLU A 25 9.68 4.36 2.83
C GLU A 25 9.34 2.90 2.55
N VAL A 26 9.15 2.56 1.28
CA VAL A 26 8.70 1.22 0.85
C VAL A 26 9.48 0.75 -0.38
N PRO A 27 9.63 -0.57 -0.59
CA PRO A 27 10.40 -1.08 -1.72
C PRO A 27 9.77 -0.68 -3.05
N GLU A 28 10.57 -0.09 -3.94
CA GLU A 28 10.15 0.18 -5.32
C GLU A 28 9.80 -1.13 -6.06
N ASN A 29 9.25 -1.01 -7.27
CA ASN A 29 8.94 -2.16 -8.14
C ASN A 29 8.03 -3.21 -7.50
N ASN A 30 7.23 -2.83 -6.51
CA ASN A 30 6.28 -3.72 -5.85
C ASN A 30 4.84 -3.18 -5.94
N PRO A 31 3.83 -4.07 -5.97
CA PRO A 31 2.44 -3.65 -5.78
C PRO A 31 2.26 -2.93 -4.44
N LEU A 32 1.36 -1.95 -4.38
CA LEU A 32 1.13 -1.14 -3.19
C LEU A 32 0.68 -2.00 -1.99
N LEU A 33 -0.09 -3.06 -2.20
CA LEU A 33 -0.43 -3.98 -1.09
C LEU A 33 0.79 -4.72 -0.52
N ARG A 34 1.81 -5.03 -1.35
CA ARG A 34 3.09 -5.55 -0.84
C ARG A 34 3.84 -4.47 -0.06
N CYS A 35 3.75 -3.22 -0.45
CA CYS A 35 4.33 -2.10 0.30
C CYS A 35 3.66 -1.96 1.68
N PHE A 36 2.34 -2.10 1.77
CA PHE A 36 1.64 -2.17 3.06
C PHE A 36 2.08 -3.38 3.89
N GLN A 37 2.29 -4.54 3.26
CA GLN A 37 2.84 -5.71 3.94
C GLN A 37 4.28 -5.48 4.42
N TYR A 38 5.09 -4.70 3.70
CA TYR A 38 6.43 -4.34 4.17
C TYR A 38 6.36 -3.52 5.47
N LEU A 39 5.42 -2.57 5.57
CA LEU A 39 5.23 -1.74 6.75
C LEU A 39 4.52 -2.47 7.91
N ALA A 40 3.64 -3.42 7.61
CA ALA A 40 2.89 -4.22 8.58
C ALA A 40 2.84 -5.70 8.19
N PRO A 41 3.96 -6.46 8.35
CA PRO A 41 4.13 -7.81 7.83
C PRO A 41 3.04 -8.78 8.27
N GLU A 42 2.80 -8.89 9.56
CA GLU A 42 1.83 -9.87 10.07
C GLU A 42 0.39 -9.46 9.73
N ALA A 43 0.00 -8.23 10.06
CA ALA A 43 -1.37 -7.77 9.95
C ALA A 43 -1.90 -7.77 8.50
N ILE A 44 -1.06 -7.44 7.52
CA ILE A 44 -1.46 -7.49 6.10
C ILE A 44 -1.41 -8.92 5.57
N SER A 45 -0.45 -9.75 6.00
CA SER A 45 -0.36 -11.16 5.57
C SER A 45 -1.58 -11.97 5.97
N TYR A 46 -2.09 -11.76 7.19
CA TYR A 46 -3.28 -12.44 7.71
C TYR A 46 -4.58 -11.68 7.44
N GLY A 47 -4.52 -10.58 6.67
CA GLY A 47 -5.69 -9.81 6.26
C GLY A 47 -6.56 -10.55 5.25
N ARG A 48 -7.82 -10.14 5.13
CA ARG A 48 -8.79 -10.72 4.16
C ARG A 48 -8.58 -10.17 2.75
N PHE A 49 -7.39 -10.40 2.19
CA PHE A 49 -7.04 -9.95 0.84
C PHE A 49 -6.86 -11.14 -0.11
N CYS A 50 -7.53 -11.07 -1.27
CA CYS A 50 -7.42 -12.08 -2.32
C CYS A 50 -6.11 -12.03 -3.14
N TRP A 51 -5.38 -10.91 -3.10
CA TRP A 51 -4.19 -10.63 -3.95
C TRP A 51 -4.40 -10.72 -5.48
N ASN A 52 -5.62 -11.01 -5.95
CA ASN A 52 -5.93 -11.25 -7.37
C ASN A 52 -6.72 -10.10 -8.03
N GLY A 53 -7.23 -9.15 -7.25
CA GLY A 53 -7.98 -7.98 -7.73
C GLY A 53 -9.50 -8.09 -7.62
N GLU A 54 -10.03 -9.22 -7.15
CA GLU A 54 -11.47 -9.53 -7.19
C GLU A 54 -12.23 -9.03 -5.95
N CYS A 55 -11.68 -9.22 -4.74
CA CYS A 55 -12.40 -8.88 -3.50
C CYS A 55 -12.58 -7.36 -3.30
N GLN A 56 -11.72 -6.55 -3.93
CA GLN A 56 -11.67 -5.09 -3.79
C GLN A 56 -11.52 -4.54 -2.36
N SER A 57 -11.36 -5.39 -1.33
CA SER A 57 -11.10 -5.00 0.06
C SER A 57 -9.80 -4.22 0.24
N CYS A 58 -8.92 -4.22 -0.77
CA CYS A 58 -7.67 -3.45 -0.79
C CYS A 58 -7.76 -2.19 -1.69
N ARG A 59 -8.97 -1.66 -1.90
CA ARG A 59 -9.18 -0.40 -2.61
C ARG A 59 -8.60 0.78 -1.82
N ILE A 60 -8.02 1.72 -2.53
CA ILE A 60 -7.47 2.96 -2.00
C ILE A 60 -7.81 4.13 -2.94
N SER A 61 -7.71 5.35 -2.41
CA SER A 61 -7.67 6.58 -3.21
C SER A 61 -6.30 7.23 -3.05
N PHE A 62 -5.72 7.69 -4.16
CA PHE A 62 -4.38 8.29 -4.16
C PHE A 62 -4.23 9.39 -5.22
N ASP A 63 -3.21 10.22 -5.03
CA ASP A 63 -2.70 11.16 -6.02
C ASP A 63 -1.15 11.12 -6.05
N LEU A 64 -0.54 11.91 -6.94
CA LEU A 64 0.90 12.04 -7.17
C LEU A 64 1.40 13.48 -6.90
N GLY A 65 0.67 14.30 -6.14
CA GLY A 65 1.00 15.72 -5.93
C GLY A 65 -0.05 16.70 -6.43
N ASP A 66 0.21 17.99 -6.20
CA ASP A 66 -0.78 19.09 -6.18
C ASP A 66 -1.50 19.40 -7.50
N GLU A 67 -1.06 18.81 -8.62
CA GLU A 67 -1.71 18.94 -9.93
C GLU A 67 -2.41 17.67 -10.42
N SER A 68 -2.33 16.58 -9.64
CA SER A 68 -2.92 15.31 -10.03
C SER A 68 -4.28 15.09 -9.36
N ALA A 69 -5.31 14.83 -10.17
CA ALA A 69 -6.61 14.45 -9.65
C ALA A 69 -6.50 13.14 -8.84
N SER A 70 -7.21 13.08 -7.71
CA SER A 70 -7.32 11.87 -6.90
C SER A 70 -7.99 10.73 -7.69
N ARG A 71 -7.43 9.52 -7.58
CA ARG A 71 -7.86 8.33 -8.32
C ARG A 71 -8.09 7.17 -7.37
N ALA A 72 -9.12 6.38 -7.64
CA ALA A 72 -9.33 5.11 -6.96
C ALA A 72 -8.57 3.98 -7.68
N ALA A 73 -7.97 3.07 -6.92
CA ALA A 73 -7.29 1.90 -7.45
C ALA A 73 -7.35 0.70 -6.50
N ILE A 74 -7.00 -0.47 -7.01
CA ILE A 74 -6.85 -1.70 -6.23
C ILE A 74 -5.37 -1.89 -5.90
N SER A 75 -4.99 -1.76 -4.63
CA SER A 75 -3.57 -1.71 -4.21
C SER A 75 -2.77 -2.98 -4.54
N CYS A 76 -3.41 -4.15 -4.67
CA CYS A 76 -2.71 -5.37 -5.09
C CYS A 76 -2.35 -5.41 -6.59
N LYS A 77 -2.89 -4.49 -7.38
CA LYS A 77 -2.62 -4.34 -8.83
C LYS A 77 -1.95 -3.01 -9.18
N LEU A 78 -1.98 -2.03 -8.28
CA LEU A 78 -1.31 -0.75 -8.44
C LEU A 78 0.17 -0.90 -8.06
N MET A 79 1.07 -0.50 -8.95
CA MET A 79 2.50 -0.40 -8.65
C MET A 79 2.77 0.88 -7.86
N VAL A 80 3.62 0.79 -6.84
CA VAL A 80 4.05 1.95 -6.06
C VAL A 80 4.87 2.91 -6.92
N GLN A 81 4.72 4.20 -6.66
CA GLN A 81 5.50 5.27 -7.28
C GLN A 81 6.06 6.19 -6.20
N ASP A 82 7.22 6.76 -6.47
CA ASP A 82 7.84 7.74 -5.57
C ASP A 82 7.00 9.03 -5.52
N GLY A 83 6.78 9.56 -4.32
CA GLY A 83 5.90 10.70 -4.08
C GLY A 83 4.41 10.38 -4.08
N MET A 84 4.01 9.11 -4.16
CA MET A 84 2.59 8.72 -4.12
C MET A 84 1.94 9.08 -2.77
N ARG A 85 0.79 9.76 -2.80
CA ARG A 85 0.01 10.14 -1.62
C ARG A 85 -1.29 9.36 -1.55
N ILE A 86 -1.44 8.52 -0.54
CA ILE A 86 -2.61 7.70 -0.29
C ILE A 86 -3.53 8.45 0.68
N ASN A 87 -4.65 8.94 0.17
CA ASN A 87 -5.56 9.82 0.90
C ASN A 87 -6.82 9.09 1.39
N GLY A 88 -7.09 7.89 0.88
CA GLY A 88 -8.25 7.09 1.28
C GLY A 88 -7.89 5.61 1.36
N LEU A 89 -8.35 4.96 2.43
CA LEU A 89 -8.15 3.54 2.71
C LEU A 89 -9.49 2.88 3.02
N THR A 90 -9.66 1.62 2.62
CA THR A 90 -10.73 0.77 3.16
C THR A 90 -10.48 0.44 4.63
N SER A 91 -11.53 0.03 5.34
CA SER A 91 -11.45 -0.41 6.75
C SER A 91 -10.47 -1.56 6.93
N GLU A 92 -10.37 -2.49 5.97
CA GLU A 92 -9.45 -3.62 6.02
C GLU A 92 -7.99 -3.18 5.94
N ILE A 93 -7.64 -2.26 5.03
CA ILE A 93 -6.27 -1.74 4.97
C ILE A 93 -5.98 -0.92 6.23
N ARG A 94 -6.91 -0.07 6.67
CA ARG A 94 -6.73 0.76 7.87
C ARG A 94 -6.49 -0.11 9.11
N TYR A 95 -7.23 -1.21 9.26
CA TYR A 95 -7.00 -2.19 10.32
C TYR A 95 -5.66 -2.92 10.17
N GLY A 96 -5.27 -3.25 8.93
CA GLY A 96 -3.97 -3.83 8.61
C GLY A 96 -2.80 -2.93 8.99
N LEU A 97 -2.95 -1.61 8.85
CA LEU A 97 -1.94 -0.60 9.15
C LEU A 97 -2.08 0.02 10.55
N ARG A 98 -2.88 -0.59 11.44
CA ARG A 98 -3.20 -0.03 12.77
C ARG A 98 -2.00 0.27 13.66
N THR A 99 -0.85 -0.36 13.40
CA THR A 99 0.41 -0.15 14.15
C THR A 99 1.19 1.08 13.69
N LEU A 100 0.82 1.71 12.56
CA LEU A 100 1.54 2.84 11.98
C LEU A 100 1.15 4.20 12.56
N ASP A 101 0.25 4.24 13.55
CA ASP A 101 -0.25 5.48 14.18
C ASP A 101 -0.66 6.52 13.13
N LEU A 102 -1.60 6.12 12.26
CA LEU A 102 -2.15 6.96 11.21
C LEU A 102 -3.26 7.84 11.79
N PRO A 103 -3.40 9.09 11.33
CA PRO A 103 -4.47 9.96 11.78
C PRO A 103 -5.85 9.34 11.50
N LYS A 104 -6.84 9.77 12.29
CA LYS A 104 -8.25 9.45 12.01
C LYS A 104 -8.60 10.07 10.66
N ALA A 105 -9.32 9.32 9.83
CA ALA A 105 -9.92 9.92 8.65
C ALA A 105 -10.87 10.99 9.17
N ASP A 106 -10.65 12.25 8.77
CA ASP A 106 -11.55 13.35 9.11
C ASP A 106 -12.97 12.97 8.65
N GLU A 107 -13.91 13.08 9.59
CA GLU A 107 -15.34 12.76 9.41
C GLU A 107 -16.04 13.76 8.48
#